data_AF-A0A7Y4CLX6-F1
#
_entry.id   AF-A0A7Y4CLX6-F1
#
_cell.length_a   1.000
_cell.length_b   1.000
_cell.length_c   1.000
_cell.angle_alpha   90.00
_cell.angle_beta   90.00
_cell.angle_gamma   90.00
#
_symmetry.space_group_name_H-M   'P 1'
#
loop_
_entity.id
_entity.type
_entity.pdbx_description
1 polymer ?
#
loop_
_entity_poly.entity_id
_entity_poly.type
_entity_poly.pdbx_seq_one_letter_code
_entity_poly.pdbx_strand_id
1 'polypeptide(L)'
;MTFILKYLFAFLLLFSSVFAQADDVWVIEVNGGIGPATSDYLTREIEQAHKEQAKLIILKMNTPGGLDTSMRDIIRAITTSPVPVATWVGPAGSRAASAGTYILLASHIASMAPGTNLGAATPVSLGGGKAPTNPLSPQDDTNKDDNATADEQGALKEESSEQVKATTAMEKKVINDAAAYIVSLAKLHNRNEEWAEKAVREAASLDSENALELNVIDFVASDLQQLVEMSNGRTIMINGINQDIELNDVAFVEREQDWRFSLLSVITNPNVAYILMLIGIYGLLLEFYNPGVGLPGVLGGICLVLAMYSLQMLPVSYAGLALILLGIALMVAEAFSPSFGIFGLGGVAAFSLGSIMLMDTEVPGYQIALPLIIGISLFSVAFIVVTLSMLARVRSKPVTTGMEAVVGETGKVVSGFPGAGRVLVAGEIWQAQCTSELQAGQNIRVTKLTGLSLDVEALPDETSSKIG
;
A
#
# COMPACT_ATOMS: atom_id res chain seq x y z
N MET A 1 44.60 25.45 64.07
CA MET A 1 44.59 24.23 63.24
C MET A 1 43.19 23.58 63.15
N THR A 2 42.40 23.59 64.23
CA THR A 2 41.05 23.01 64.30
C THR A 2 39.97 23.73 63.48
N PHE A 3 40.06 25.05 63.28
CA PHE A 3 39.08 25.79 62.45
C PHE A 3 39.25 25.50 60.96
N ILE A 4 40.48 25.47 60.45
CA ILE A 4 40.77 25.16 59.03
C ILE A 4 40.34 23.73 58.68
N LEU A 5 40.53 22.78 59.60
CA LEU A 5 40.10 21.39 59.41
C LEU A 5 38.58 21.25 59.33
N LYS A 6 37.81 22.05 60.11
CA LYS A 6 36.35 22.08 60.03
C LYS A 6 35.83 22.64 58.72
N TYR A 7 36.43 23.72 58.21
CA TYR A 7 36.04 24.29 56.92
C TYR A 7 36.46 23.41 55.74
N LEU A 8 37.60 22.72 55.84
CA LEU A 8 38.03 21.73 54.83
C LEU A 8 37.09 20.52 54.79
N PHE A 9 36.62 20.04 55.95
CA PHE A 9 35.66 18.94 56.03
C PHE A 9 34.27 19.35 55.53
N ALA A 10 33.82 20.58 55.80
CA ALA A 10 32.58 21.13 55.25
C ALA A 10 32.67 21.35 53.74
N PHE A 11 33.83 21.76 53.21
CA PHE A 11 34.09 21.89 51.78
C PHE A 11 34.14 20.52 51.08
N LEU A 12 34.70 19.49 51.74
CA LEU A 12 34.70 18.12 51.23
C LEU A 12 33.28 17.52 51.18
N LEU A 13 32.45 17.81 52.18
CA LEU A 13 31.04 17.39 52.24
C LEU A 13 30.15 18.10 51.20
N LEU A 14 30.48 19.33 50.83
CA LEU A 14 29.81 20.08 49.76
C LEU A 14 30.14 19.58 48.35
N PHE A 15 31.24 18.83 48.18
CA PHE A 15 31.64 18.22 46.91
C PHE A 15 31.28 16.73 46.79
N SER A 16 30.81 16.12 47.87
CA SER A 16 30.38 14.71 47.91
C SER A 16 28.88 14.52 47.65
N SER A 17 28.21 15.48 47.03
CA SER A 17 26.97 15.22 46.30
C SER A 17 27.34 14.33 45.12
N VAL A 18 27.40 13.03 45.37
CA VAL A 18 27.20 12.02 44.34
C VAL A 18 25.89 12.40 43.69
N PHE A 19 25.95 12.95 42.47
CA PHE A 19 24.78 12.99 41.62
C PHE A 19 24.41 11.51 41.44
N ALA A 20 23.41 11.04 42.20
CA ALA A 20 22.74 9.80 41.85
C ALA A 20 22.15 10.07 40.46
N GLN A 21 22.82 9.52 39.45
CA GLN A 21 22.30 9.56 38.10
C GLN A 21 21.14 8.57 38.07
N ALA A 22 19.97 9.07 37.70
CA ALA A 22 18.79 8.25 37.51
C ALA A 22 19.10 7.07 36.58
N ASP A 23 18.53 5.90 36.85
CA ASP A 23 18.68 4.76 35.95
C ASP A 23 17.80 4.99 34.71
N ASP A 24 18.46 5.17 33.56
CA ASP A 24 17.77 5.41 32.30
C ASP A 24 17.05 4.15 31.83
N VAL A 25 15.71 4.26 31.71
CA VAL A 25 14.83 3.24 31.14
C VAL A 25 14.30 3.74 29.83
N TRP A 26 14.73 3.11 28.75
CA TRP A 26 14.38 3.53 27.39
C TRP A 26 13.01 3.03 27.02
N VAL A 27 12.16 3.91 26.51
CA VAL A 27 10.82 3.54 26.05
C VAL A 27 10.78 3.71 24.54
N ILE A 28 10.65 2.58 23.82
CA ILE A 28 10.58 2.55 22.37
C ILE A 28 9.17 2.13 21.96
N GLU A 29 8.46 3.00 21.26
CA GLU A 29 7.12 2.70 20.76
C GLU A 29 7.17 1.79 19.52
N VAL A 30 6.40 0.71 19.57
CA VAL A 30 6.19 -0.22 18.46
C VAL A 30 4.70 -0.24 18.12
N ASN A 31 4.30 0.65 17.20
CA ASN A 31 2.90 0.82 16.80
C ASN A 31 2.71 0.49 15.32
N GLY A 32 1.70 -0.32 15.01
CA GLY A 32 1.37 -0.73 13.64
C GLY A 32 2.15 -1.94 13.15
N GLY A 33 2.28 -2.08 11.84
CA GLY A 33 2.86 -3.28 11.22
C GLY A 33 4.36 -3.41 11.47
N ILE A 34 4.83 -4.64 11.68
CA ILE A 34 6.26 -4.97 11.75
C ILE A 34 6.83 -5.05 10.34
N GLY A 35 7.79 -4.17 10.04
CA GLY A 35 8.41 -4.07 8.72
C GLY A 35 9.87 -3.64 8.77
N PRO A 36 10.50 -3.44 7.59
CA PRO A 36 11.93 -3.17 7.52
C PRO A 36 12.33 -1.88 8.26
N ALA A 37 11.50 -0.83 8.20
CA ALA A 37 11.72 0.41 8.94
C ALA A 37 11.71 0.19 10.47
N THR A 38 10.71 -0.52 10.98
CA THR A 38 10.58 -0.86 12.42
C THR A 38 11.73 -1.74 12.89
N SER A 39 12.13 -2.72 12.09
CA SER A 39 13.27 -3.60 12.40
C SER A 39 14.61 -2.84 12.44
N ASP A 40 14.90 -2.00 11.44
CA ASP A 40 16.10 -1.16 11.40
C ASP A 40 16.15 -0.20 12.60
N TYR A 41 15.03 0.45 12.92
CA TYR A 41 14.94 1.36 14.05
C TYR A 41 15.15 0.64 15.39
N LEU A 42 14.41 -0.43 15.68
CA LEU A 42 14.56 -1.18 16.93
C LEU A 42 15.97 -1.75 17.11
N THR A 43 16.57 -2.28 16.05
CA THR A 43 17.93 -2.83 16.10
C THR A 43 18.95 -1.74 16.47
N ARG A 44 18.84 -0.55 15.85
CA ARG A 44 19.72 0.59 16.16
C ARG A 44 19.50 1.13 17.57
N GLU A 45 18.26 1.26 18.01
CA GLU A 45 17.97 1.76 19.36
C GLU A 45 18.43 0.78 20.44
N ILE A 46 18.32 -0.53 20.22
CA ILE A 46 18.89 -1.53 21.16
C ILE A 46 20.42 -1.41 21.23
N GLU A 47 21.09 -1.24 20.09
CA GLU A 47 22.55 -1.03 20.07
C GLU A 47 22.94 0.29 20.74
N GLN A 48 22.15 1.35 20.53
CA GLN A 48 22.40 2.66 21.11
C GLN A 48 22.15 2.66 22.63
N ALA A 49 21.11 1.98 23.11
CA ALA A 49 20.83 1.79 24.52
C ALA A 49 22.01 1.13 25.25
N HIS A 50 22.69 0.18 24.59
CA HIS A 50 23.92 -0.40 25.13
C HIS A 50 25.06 0.63 25.23
N LYS A 51 25.26 1.46 24.20
CA LYS A 51 26.30 2.50 24.19
C LYS A 51 26.06 3.58 25.24
N GLU A 52 24.79 3.95 25.44
CA GLU A 52 24.36 4.95 26.42
C GLU A 52 24.13 4.34 27.82
N GLN A 53 24.42 3.05 27.99
CA GLN A 53 24.34 2.33 29.27
C GLN A 53 22.95 2.36 29.92
N ALA A 54 21.90 2.33 29.11
CA ALA A 54 20.53 2.16 29.59
C ALA A 54 20.40 0.89 30.44
N LYS A 55 19.59 0.94 31.49
CA LYS A 55 19.39 -0.19 32.41
C LYS A 55 18.33 -1.18 31.95
N LEU A 56 17.33 -0.68 31.23
CA LEU A 56 16.24 -1.45 30.70
C LEU A 56 15.72 -0.78 29.42
N ILE A 57 15.34 -1.60 28.45
CA ILE A 57 14.60 -1.18 27.26
C ILE A 57 13.17 -1.71 27.40
N ILE A 58 12.19 -0.83 27.28
CA ILE A 58 10.78 -1.16 27.22
C ILE A 58 10.29 -0.97 25.78
N LEU A 59 9.87 -2.06 25.14
CA LEU A 59 9.14 -2.04 23.88
C LEU A 59 7.65 -1.91 24.18
N LYS A 60 7.10 -0.71 23.98
CA LYS A 60 5.67 -0.43 24.15
C LYS A 60 4.93 -0.89 22.89
N MET A 61 4.27 -2.03 22.99
CA MET A 61 3.81 -2.83 21.86
C MET A 61 2.32 -2.66 21.57
N ASN A 62 2.02 -2.29 20.32
CA ASN A 62 0.70 -2.38 19.72
C ASN A 62 0.83 -2.73 18.23
N THR A 63 0.78 -4.03 17.90
CA THR A 63 0.98 -4.52 16.54
C THR A 63 -0.05 -5.58 16.12
N PRO A 64 -0.59 -5.50 14.89
CA PRO A 64 -1.35 -6.60 14.30
C PRO A 64 -0.45 -7.71 13.73
N GLY A 65 0.87 -7.55 13.71
CA GLY A 65 1.81 -8.45 13.05
C GLY A 65 2.64 -7.78 11.97
N GLY A 66 3.30 -8.59 11.13
CA GLY A 66 4.11 -8.08 10.03
C GLY A 66 4.96 -9.16 9.37
N LEU A 67 6.05 -8.74 8.72
CA LEU A 67 6.91 -9.64 7.95
C LEU A 67 7.76 -10.55 8.85
N ASP A 68 7.85 -11.83 8.51
CA ASP A 68 8.66 -12.83 9.23
C ASP A 68 10.15 -12.42 9.30
N THR A 69 10.71 -11.87 8.23
CA THR A 69 12.10 -11.41 8.20
C THR A 69 12.35 -10.30 9.21
N SER A 70 11.51 -9.26 9.21
CA SER A 70 11.60 -8.14 10.17
C SER A 70 11.39 -8.61 11.61
N MET A 71 10.45 -9.53 11.84
CA MET A 71 10.23 -10.14 13.15
C MET A 71 11.49 -10.89 13.63
N ARG A 72 12.10 -11.72 12.80
CA ARG A 72 13.31 -12.49 13.14
C ARG A 72 14.51 -11.60 13.41
N ASP A 73 14.67 -10.50 12.67
CA ASP A 73 15.72 -9.51 12.91
C ASP A 73 15.55 -8.83 14.28
N ILE A 74 14.33 -8.43 14.63
CA ILE A 74 14.02 -7.85 15.96
C ILE A 74 14.29 -8.87 17.06
N ILE A 75 13.83 -10.12 16.91
CA ILE A 75 14.06 -11.18 17.90
C ILE A 75 15.56 -11.44 18.08
N ARG A 76 16.34 -11.43 17.01
CA ARG A 76 17.79 -11.54 17.09
C ARG A 76 18.38 -10.37 17.87
N ALA A 77 17.96 -9.14 17.59
CA ALA A 77 18.43 -7.96 18.31
C ALA A 77 18.11 -8.05 19.82
N ILE A 78 16.91 -8.52 20.17
CA ILE A 78 16.50 -8.74 21.57
C ILE A 78 17.33 -9.83 22.24
N THR A 79 17.40 -11.03 21.65
CA THR A 79 18.04 -12.20 22.26
C THR A 79 19.56 -12.09 22.38
N THR A 80 20.18 -11.20 21.60
CA THR A 80 21.62 -10.88 21.67
C THR A 80 21.91 -9.57 22.40
N SER A 81 20.87 -8.87 22.87
CA SER A 81 21.01 -7.59 23.56
C SER A 81 21.77 -7.78 24.88
N PRO A 82 22.80 -6.97 25.16
CA PRO A 82 23.43 -6.91 26.47
C PRO A 82 22.61 -6.11 27.49
N VAL A 83 21.61 -5.36 27.04
CA VAL A 83 20.67 -4.61 27.89
C VAL A 83 19.37 -5.41 28.03
N PRO A 84 18.81 -5.57 29.24
CA PRO A 84 17.49 -6.16 29.44
C PRO A 84 16.43 -5.52 28.53
N VAL A 85 15.59 -6.37 27.91
CA VAL A 85 14.48 -5.92 27.06
C VAL A 85 13.17 -6.45 27.62
N ALA A 86 12.30 -5.55 28.03
CA ALA A 86 10.92 -5.82 28.39
C ALA A 86 10.00 -5.45 27.23
N THR A 87 9.10 -6.35 26.82
CA THR A 87 7.98 -5.98 25.96
C THR A 87 6.73 -5.80 26.81
N TRP A 88 6.09 -4.65 26.68
CA TRP A 88 4.84 -4.33 27.33
C TRP A 88 3.74 -4.13 26.29
N VAL A 89 2.75 -5.01 26.28
CA VAL A 89 1.56 -4.85 25.43
C VAL A 89 0.63 -3.85 26.12
N GLY A 90 0.63 -2.61 25.66
CA GLY A 90 -0.06 -1.53 26.34
C GLY A 90 -0.06 -0.22 25.56
N PRO A 91 -0.97 0.72 25.89
CA PRO A 91 -1.95 0.66 26.99
C PRO A 91 -3.16 -0.23 26.66
N ALA A 92 -4.17 -0.26 27.54
CA ALA A 92 -5.42 -1.00 27.34
C ALA A 92 -5.99 -0.84 25.92
N GLY A 93 -6.47 -1.94 25.33
CA GLY A 93 -6.90 -2.01 23.93
C GLY A 93 -5.78 -2.28 22.91
N SER A 94 -4.51 -2.28 23.34
CA SER A 94 -3.38 -2.71 22.51
C SER A 94 -3.34 -4.22 22.34
N ARG A 95 -2.55 -4.66 21.36
CA ARG A 95 -2.36 -6.09 21.05
C ARG A 95 -0.94 -6.43 20.61
N ALA A 96 -0.55 -7.67 20.83
CA ALA A 96 0.67 -8.27 20.29
C ALA A 96 0.31 -9.50 19.44
N ALA A 97 -0.32 -9.26 18.28
CA ALA A 97 -0.76 -10.32 17.39
C ALA A 97 0.36 -10.76 16.43
N SER A 98 0.31 -12.02 15.97
CA SER A 98 1.22 -12.56 14.96
C SER A 98 2.69 -12.32 15.33
N ALA A 99 3.47 -11.59 14.53
CA ALA A 99 4.86 -11.22 14.82
C ALA A 99 5.06 -10.61 16.23
N GLY A 100 4.08 -9.86 16.75
CA GLY A 100 4.12 -9.29 18.09
C GLY A 100 4.20 -10.35 19.19
N THR A 101 3.54 -11.50 19.01
CA THR A 101 3.61 -12.62 19.97
C THR A 101 5.02 -13.20 20.05
N TYR A 102 5.69 -13.38 18.91
CA TYR A 102 7.07 -13.88 18.91
C TYR A 102 8.04 -12.89 19.56
N ILE A 103 7.87 -11.59 19.30
CA ILE A 103 8.69 -10.53 19.90
C ILE A 103 8.49 -10.49 21.43
N LEU A 104 7.23 -10.60 21.89
CA LEU A 104 6.90 -10.69 23.31
C LEU A 104 7.57 -11.92 23.95
N LEU A 105 7.41 -13.10 23.35
CA LEU A 105 7.98 -14.35 23.87
C LEU A 105 9.52 -14.39 23.82
N ALA A 106 10.14 -13.64 22.92
CA ALA A 106 11.60 -13.50 22.84
C ALA A 106 12.18 -12.52 23.88
N SER A 107 11.35 -11.66 24.46
CA SER A 107 11.79 -10.61 25.39
C SER A 107 12.20 -11.18 26.74
N HIS A 108 13.16 -10.55 27.40
CA HIS A 108 13.61 -10.94 28.74
C HIS A 108 12.49 -10.81 29.76
N ILE A 109 11.64 -9.79 29.61
CA ILE A 109 10.40 -9.61 30.36
C ILE A 109 9.25 -9.47 29.36
N ALA A 110 8.18 -10.22 29.60
CA ALA A 110 6.92 -10.16 28.86
C ALA A 110 5.84 -9.66 29.81
N SER A 111 5.22 -8.53 29.50
CA SER A 111 4.15 -7.96 30.31
C SER A 111 3.02 -7.41 29.45
N MET A 112 1.83 -7.34 30.03
CA MET A 112 0.61 -6.86 29.37
C MET A 112 -0.15 -5.92 30.27
N ALA A 113 -0.82 -4.93 29.69
CA ALA A 113 -1.82 -4.12 30.38
C ALA A 113 -3.18 -4.84 30.41
N PRO A 114 -4.04 -4.57 31.41
CA PRO A 114 -5.41 -5.09 31.40
C PRO A 114 -6.17 -4.72 30.13
N GLY A 115 -6.97 -5.65 29.61
CA GLY A 115 -7.75 -5.44 28.38
C GLY A 115 -6.90 -5.41 27.10
N THR A 116 -5.75 -6.07 27.11
CA THR A 116 -4.93 -6.32 25.91
C THR A 116 -4.96 -7.80 25.52
N ASN A 117 -4.49 -8.14 24.32
CA ASN A 117 -4.42 -9.52 23.87
C ASN A 117 -3.14 -9.86 23.10
N LEU A 118 -2.84 -11.15 23.03
CA LEU A 118 -1.74 -11.72 22.23
C LEU A 118 -2.19 -13.02 21.53
N GLY A 119 -1.38 -13.52 20.60
CA GLY A 119 -1.62 -14.78 19.88
C GLY A 119 -1.86 -14.57 18.39
N ALA A 120 -2.67 -15.44 17.79
CA ALA A 120 -2.89 -15.50 16.34
C ALA A 120 -1.54 -15.52 15.57
N ALA A 121 -0.66 -16.44 15.97
CA ALA A 121 0.73 -16.53 15.55
C ALA A 121 0.96 -17.42 14.31
N THR A 122 -0.12 -17.90 13.69
CA THR A 122 -0.10 -18.70 12.48
C THR A 122 0.47 -17.90 11.30
N PRO A 123 1.53 -18.38 10.63
CA PRO A 123 2.02 -17.74 9.41
C PRO A 123 1.01 -17.84 8.28
N VAL A 124 0.84 -16.73 7.56
CA VAL A 124 0.09 -16.69 6.31
C VAL A 124 1.05 -16.40 5.17
N SER A 125 0.91 -17.11 4.05
CA SER A 125 1.75 -16.86 2.88
C SER A 125 1.24 -15.62 2.13
N LEU A 126 2.09 -14.62 1.95
CA LEU A 126 1.79 -13.43 1.14
C LEU A 126 1.89 -13.84 -0.34
N GLY A 127 0.76 -14.22 -0.94
CA GLY A 127 0.67 -14.66 -2.34
C GLY A 127 -0.38 -15.74 -2.61
N GLY A 128 -1.41 -15.84 -1.76
CA GLY A 128 -2.43 -16.87 -1.74
C GLY A 128 -3.44 -16.81 -2.89
N GLY A 129 -2.98 -16.84 -4.14
CA GLY A 129 -3.81 -17.37 -5.22
C GLY A 129 -4.06 -18.86 -4.92
N LYS A 130 -5.32 -19.25 -4.68
CA LYS A 130 -5.75 -20.67 -4.62
C LYS A 130 -5.00 -21.43 -5.72
N ALA A 131 -4.10 -22.34 -5.34
CA ALA A 131 -3.51 -23.25 -6.31
C ALA A 131 -4.67 -23.97 -7.04
N PRO A 132 -4.61 -24.13 -8.38
CA PRO A 132 -5.61 -24.90 -9.08
C PRO A 132 -5.69 -26.27 -8.40
N THR A 133 -6.88 -26.62 -7.91
CA THR A 133 -7.15 -27.91 -7.28
C THR A 133 -6.69 -28.99 -8.25
N ASN A 134 -5.67 -29.77 -7.86
CA ASN A 134 -5.22 -30.89 -8.66
C ASN A 134 -6.34 -31.94 -8.67
N PRO A 135 -6.97 -32.25 -9.81
CA PRO A 135 -8.05 -33.23 -9.86
C PRO A 135 -7.59 -34.67 -9.59
N LEU A 136 -6.28 -34.89 -9.37
CA LEU A 136 -5.66 -36.18 -9.03
C LEU A 136 -5.19 -36.29 -7.57
N SER A 137 -5.48 -35.33 -6.69
CA SER A 137 -5.28 -35.54 -5.25
C SER A 137 -6.24 -36.61 -4.75
N PRO A 138 -5.79 -37.62 -3.97
CA PRO A 138 -6.69 -38.64 -3.41
C PRO A 138 -7.82 -37.94 -2.65
N GLN A 139 -9.06 -38.15 -3.09
CA GLN A 139 -10.25 -37.76 -2.34
C GLN A 139 -10.31 -38.68 -1.12
N ASP A 140 -10.12 -38.10 0.06
CA ASP A 140 -10.55 -38.75 1.30
C ASP A 140 -12.08 -38.77 1.28
N ASP A 141 -12.61 -39.90 0.82
CA ASP A 141 -14.02 -40.25 0.94
C ASP A 141 -14.34 -40.54 2.41
N THR A 142 -14.73 -39.51 3.15
CA THR A 142 -15.51 -39.70 4.39
C THR A 142 -16.85 -38.98 4.26
N ASN A 143 -17.81 -39.76 3.76
CA ASN A 143 -19.26 -39.72 3.97
C ASN A 143 -19.91 -38.35 4.24
N LYS A 144 -20.54 -37.83 3.19
CA LYS A 144 -21.85 -37.17 3.32
C LYS A 144 -22.90 -38.24 3.61
N ASP A 145 -23.49 -38.18 4.79
CA ASP A 145 -24.88 -38.60 4.98
C ASP A 145 -25.62 -37.45 5.64
N ASP A 146 -26.39 -36.75 4.81
CA ASP A 146 -27.44 -35.85 5.23
C ASP A 146 -28.59 -36.70 5.79
N ASN A 147 -28.86 -36.60 7.10
CA ASN A 147 -30.23 -36.75 7.59
C ASN A 147 -30.43 -36.00 8.91
N ALA A 148 -31.30 -35.02 8.84
CA ALA A 148 -31.82 -34.26 9.96
C ALA A 148 -32.91 -35.05 10.68
N THR A 149 -32.75 -35.26 11.98
CA THR A 149 -33.86 -35.28 12.95
C THR A 149 -33.35 -34.78 14.29
N ALA A 150 -34.08 -33.81 14.83
CA ALA A 150 -33.88 -33.27 16.17
C ALA A 150 -34.22 -34.32 17.23
N ASP A 151 -33.38 -34.42 18.26
CA ASP A 151 -33.81 -34.71 19.62
C ASP A 151 -32.79 -34.11 20.60
N GLU A 152 -33.31 -33.31 21.54
CA GLU A 152 -32.62 -32.80 22.70
C GLU A 152 -32.31 -33.93 23.67
N GLN A 153 -31.04 -34.13 24.04
CA GLN A 153 -30.61 -34.35 25.43
C GLN A 153 -29.09 -34.41 25.54
N GLY A 154 -28.60 -33.76 26.59
CA GLY A 154 -27.20 -33.43 26.78
C GLY A 154 -26.27 -34.62 26.97
N ALA A 155 -25.06 -34.45 26.47
CA ALA A 155 -23.84 -35.02 27.03
C ALA A 155 -22.67 -34.16 26.55
N LEU A 156 -21.80 -33.81 27.50
CA LEU A 156 -20.56 -33.05 27.39
C LEU A 156 -19.79 -33.40 26.10
N LYS A 157 -19.61 -32.43 25.21
CA LYS A 157 -18.65 -32.53 24.11
C LYS A 157 -17.40 -31.77 24.52
N GLU A 158 -16.33 -32.52 24.74
CA GLU A 158 -14.96 -32.02 24.79
C GLU A 158 -14.72 -31.15 23.55
N GLU A 159 -14.16 -29.96 23.78
CA GLU A 159 -13.73 -29.04 22.72
C GLU A 159 -12.61 -29.72 21.91
N SER A 160 -12.97 -30.30 20.77
CA SER A 160 -11.99 -30.71 19.78
C SER A 160 -11.32 -29.46 19.21
N SER A 161 -10.09 -29.21 19.62
CA SER A 161 -9.21 -28.15 19.09
C SER A 161 -9.13 -28.24 17.56
N GLU A 162 -9.81 -27.35 16.85
CA GLU A 162 -9.74 -27.26 15.39
C GLU A 162 -8.35 -26.74 14.97
N GLN A 163 -7.44 -27.65 14.62
CA GLN A 163 -6.15 -27.29 14.03
C GLN A 163 -6.34 -26.54 12.70
N VAL A 164 -5.51 -25.53 12.47
CA VAL A 164 -5.45 -24.78 11.20
C VAL A 164 -5.17 -25.76 10.06
N LYS A 165 -6.13 -25.88 9.13
CA LYS A 165 -6.05 -26.79 7.99
C LYS A 165 -5.02 -26.30 6.98
N ALA A 166 -3.83 -26.88 7.00
CA ALA A 166 -2.80 -26.69 5.98
C ALA A 166 -3.15 -27.48 4.70
N THR A 167 -3.43 -26.78 3.61
CA THR A 167 -3.87 -27.35 2.33
C THR A 167 -2.71 -27.81 1.45
N THR A 168 -1.55 -27.17 1.54
CA THR A 168 -0.36 -27.50 0.74
C THR A 168 0.79 -28.08 1.58
N ALA A 169 1.67 -28.86 0.93
CA ALA A 169 2.88 -29.35 1.58
C ALA A 169 3.83 -28.21 2.03
N MET A 170 3.79 -27.07 1.33
CA MET A 170 4.55 -25.88 1.69
C MET A 170 3.98 -25.21 2.95
N GLU A 171 2.65 -25.01 3.02
CA GLU A 171 1.99 -24.50 4.23
C GLU A 171 2.31 -25.34 5.46
N LYS A 172 2.26 -26.68 5.33
CA LYS A 172 2.65 -27.59 6.43
C LYS A 172 4.08 -27.35 6.91
N LYS A 173 5.03 -27.13 5.98
CA LYS A 173 6.43 -26.83 6.34
C LYS A 173 6.56 -25.49 7.06
N VAL A 174 5.89 -24.45 6.56
CA VAL A 174 5.92 -23.12 7.17
C VAL A 174 5.32 -23.14 8.58
N ILE A 175 4.16 -23.77 8.76
CA ILE A 175 3.51 -23.89 10.08
C ILE A 175 4.39 -24.68 11.05
N ASN A 176 5.00 -25.78 10.60
CA ASN A 176 5.88 -26.58 11.47
C ASN A 176 7.16 -25.83 11.85
N ASP A 177 7.77 -25.07 10.93
CA ASP A 177 8.93 -24.22 11.24
C ASP A 177 8.56 -23.14 12.27
N ALA A 178 7.44 -22.46 12.05
CA ALA A 178 6.95 -21.41 12.93
C ALA A 178 6.59 -21.94 14.33
N ALA A 179 5.94 -23.10 14.41
CA ALA A 179 5.61 -23.77 15.67
C ALA A 179 6.89 -24.17 16.43
N ALA A 180 7.87 -24.75 15.75
CA ALA A 180 9.16 -25.07 16.37
C ALA A 180 9.88 -23.80 16.85
N TYR A 181 9.83 -22.73 16.06
CA TYR A 181 10.47 -21.46 16.39
C TYR A 181 9.84 -20.80 17.62
N ILE A 182 8.52 -20.63 17.67
CA ILE A 182 7.84 -20.00 18.81
C ILE A 182 8.03 -20.79 20.11
N VAL A 183 8.01 -22.13 20.03
CA VAL A 183 8.26 -23.01 21.18
C VAL A 183 9.69 -22.84 21.68
N SER A 184 10.67 -22.67 20.79
CA SER A 184 12.05 -22.41 21.18
C SER A 184 12.23 -21.09 21.93
N LEU A 185 11.47 -20.06 21.56
CA LEU A 185 11.47 -18.76 22.26
C LEU A 185 10.81 -18.86 23.63
N ALA A 186 9.68 -19.58 23.72
CA ALA A 186 9.01 -19.84 24.99
C ALA A 186 9.95 -20.57 25.97
N LYS A 187 10.66 -21.61 25.48
CA LYS A 187 11.68 -22.35 26.26
C LYS A 187 12.79 -21.46 26.81
N LEU A 188 13.27 -20.51 25.99
CA LEU A 188 14.41 -19.66 26.34
C LEU A 188 14.16 -18.85 27.62
N HIS A 189 12.90 -18.50 27.90
CA HIS A 189 12.47 -17.74 29.07
C HIS A 189 11.52 -18.49 29.99
N ASN A 190 11.47 -19.84 29.90
CA ASN A 190 10.62 -20.69 30.73
C ASN A 190 9.11 -20.32 30.70
N ARG A 191 8.61 -19.99 29.51
CA ARG A 191 7.20 -19.69 29.24
C ARG A 191 6.48 -20.92 28.68
N ASN A 192 5.15 -20.89 28.70
CA ASN A 192 4.32 -22.02 28.31
C ASN A 192 4.48 -22.43 26.84
N GLU A 193 5.17 -23.54 26.64
CA GLU A 193 5.47 -24.14 25.34
C GLU A 193 4.22 -24.66 24.62
N GLU A 194 3.32 -25.30 25.35
CA GLU A 194 2.11 -25.90 24.81
C GLU A 194 1.20 -24.82 24.23
N TRP A 195 1.04 -23.73 24.98
CA TRP A 195 0.28 -22.59 24.50
C TRP A 195 0.98 -21.91 23.31
N ALA A 196 2.30 -21.74 23.35
CA ALA A 196 3.04 -21.17 22.23
C ALA A 196 2.82 -21.97 20.92
N GLU A 197 2.81 -23.31 21.01
CA GLU A 197 2.48 -24.17 19.86
C GLU A 197 1.03 -23.97 19.39
N LYS A 198 0.05 -23.91 20.31
CA LYS A 198 -1.37 -23.65 20.01
C LYS A 198 -1.58 -22.29 19.33
N ALA A 199 -0.84 -21.26 19.73
CA ALA A 199 -0.90 -19.93 19.11
C ALA A 199 -0.59 -19.97 17.60
N VAL A 200 0.22 -20.94 17.16
CA VAL A 200 0.58 -21.15 15.75
C VAL A 200 -0.34 -22.16 15.07
N ARG A 201 -0.57 -23.33 15.69
CA ARG A 201 -1.31 -24.43 15.07
C ARG A 201 -2.83 -24.25 15.08
N GLU A 202 -3.36 -23.49 16.03
CA GLU A 202 -4.79 -23.30 16.26
C GLU A 202 -5.19 -21.82 16.17
N ALA A 203 -4.24 -20.93 15.84
CA ALA A 203 -4.41 -19.47 15.87
C ALA A 203 -4.94 -18.95 17.23
N ALA A 204 -4.62 -19.65 18.32
CA ALA A 204 -5.11 -19.33 19.66
C ALA A 204 -4.67 -17.91 20.09
N SER A 205 -5.54 -17.24 20.84
CA SER A 205 -5.30 -15.92 21.41
C SER A 205 -5.66 -15.90 22.89
N LEU A 206 -4.97 -15.07 23.66
CA LEU A 206 -5.23 -14.87 25.10
C LEU A 206 -5.37 -13.39 25.42
N ASP A 207 -6.19 -13.10 26.43
CA ASP A 207 -6.16 -11.83 27.14
C ASP A 207 -5.04 -11.81 28.18
N SER A 208 -4.81 -10.64 28.79
CA SER A 208 -3.77 -10.40 29.80
C SER A 208 -3.85 -11.35 31.00
N GLU A 209 -5.06 -11.64 31.47
CA GLU A 209 -5.33 -12.43 32.67
C GLU A 209 -5.02 -13.91 32.43
N ASN A 210 -5.55 -14.48 31.36
CA ASN A 210 -5.28 -15.87 30.99
C ASN A 210 -3.81 -16.07 30.55
N ALA A 211 -3.19 -15.06 29.93
CA ALA A 211 -1.78 -15.10 29.59
C ALA A 211 -0.88 -15.21 30.83
N LEU A 212 -1.24 -14.52 31.93
CA LEU A 212 -0.52 -14.65 33.19
C LEU A 212 -0.77 -16.00 33.85
N GLU A 213 -2.03 -16.44 33.92
CA GLU A 213 -2.40 -17.72 34.53
C GLU A 213 -1.71 -18.91 33.84
N LEU A 214 -1.63 -18.88 32.52
CA LEU A 214 -0.97 -19.91 31.73
C LEU A 214 0.55 -19.75 31.66
N ASN A 215 1.17 -18.80 32.35
CA ASN A 215 2.62 -18.54 32.31
C ASN A 215 3.14 -18.26 30.88
N VAL A 216 2.38 -17.49 30.10
CA VAL A 216 2.77 -16.96 28.79
C VAL A 216 3.48 -15.61 28.94
N ILE A 217 3.12 -14.85 29.98
CA ILE A 217 3.75 -13.58 30.36
C ILE A 217 4.19 -13.62 31.83
N ASP A 218 5.08 -12.71 32.20
CA ASP A 218 5.67 -12.63 33.53
C ASP A 218 4.76 -11.97 34.58
N PHE A 219 3.98 -10.96 34.16
CA PHE A 219 3.02 -10.22 34.99
C PHE A 219 2.17 -9.24 34.17
N VAL A 220 1.05 -8.83 34.75
CA VAL A 220 0.19 -7.75 34.21
C VAL A 220 0.56 -6.42 34.87
N ALA A 221 0.79 -5.38 34.06
CA ALA A 221 1.12 -4.03 34.51
C ALA A 221 0.25 -2.99 33.80
N SER A 222 -0.45 -2.12 34.53
CA SER A 222 -1.36 -1.08 33.99
C SER A 222 -0.64 0.04 33.26
N ASP A 223 0.60 0.31 33.62
CA ASP A 223 1.44 1.37 33.08
C ASP A 223 2.93 1.02 33.19
N LEU A 224 3.77 1.90 32.63
CA LEU A 224 5.22 1.72 32.59
C LEU A 224 5.86 1.78 33.99
N GLN A 225 5.27 2.53 34.92
CA GLN A 225 5.77 2.66 36.28
C GLN A 225 5.59 1.32 37.02
N GLN A 226 4.40 0.74 36.96
CA GLN A 226 4.13 -0.57 37.53
C GLN A 226 5.00 -1.67 36.88
N LEU A 227 5.25 -1.57 35.56
CA LEU A 227 6.16 -2.50 34.89
C LEU A 227 7.57 -2.45 35.48
N VAL A 228 8.12 -1.25 35.65
CA VAL A 228 9.45 -1.05 36.25
C VAL A 228 9.50 -1.59 37.67
N GLU A 229 8.49 -1.29 38.49
CA GLU A 229 8.38 -1.77 39.87
C GLU A 229 8.34 -3.30 39.96
N MET A 230 7.56 -3.95 39.08
CA MET A 230 7.45 -5.41 39.04
C MET A 230 8.64 -6.10 38.37
N SER A 231 9.43 -5.36 37.57
CA SER A 231 10.67 -5.84 36.95
C SER A 231 11.86 -5.76 37.91
N ASN A 232 11.86 -4.78 38.81
CA ASN A 232 12.95 -4.58 39.76
C ASN A 232 13.12 -5.77 40.71
N GLY A 233 14.35 -6.24 40.89
CA GLY A 233 14.69 -7.41 41.70
C GLY A 233 14.43 -8.76 41.03
N ARG A 234 13.98 -8.80 39.76
CA ARG A 234 13.85 -10.06 39.01
C ARG A 234 15.20 -10.51 38.46
N THR A 235 15.46 -11.80 38.53
CA THR A 235 16.55 -12.45 37.82
C THR A 235 16.11 -12.82 36.41
N ILE A 236 16.82 -12.34 35.39
CA ILE A 236 16.61 -12.69 33.99
C ILE A 236 17.87 -13.32 33.39
N MET A 237 17.71 -14.08 32.31
CA MET A 237 18.83 -14.67 31.59
C MET A 237 19.22 -13.80 30.40
N ILE A 238 20.41 -13.23 30.42
CA ILE A 238 20.97 -12.44 29.31
C ILE A 238 22.20 -13.17 28.79
N ASN A 239 22.20 -13.55 27.51
CA ASN A 239 23.32 -14.26 26.87
C ASN A 239 23.81 -15.50 27.65
N GLY A 240 22.89 -16.21 28.31
CA GLY A 240 23.18 -17.40 29.13
C GLY A 240 23.69 -17.13 30.55
N ILE A 241 23.71 -15.86 30.98
CA ILE A 241 24.10 -15.45 32.33
C ILE A 241 22.87 -14.93 33.06
N ASN A 242 22.64 -15.43 34.27
CA ASN A 242 21.60 -14.89 35.14
C ASN A 242 22.06 -13.53 35.67
N GLN A 243 21.24 -12.50 35.45
CA GLN A 243 21.47 -11.14 35.89
C GLN A 243 20.22 -10.62 36.59
N ASP A 244 20.42 -10.01 37.75
CA ASP A 244 19.36 -9.34 38.48
C ASP A 244 19.12 -7.95 37.90
N ILE A 245 17.85 -7.59 37.74
CA ILE A 245 17.44 -6.26 37.32
C ILE A 245 17.44 -5.37 38.55
N GLU A 246 18.36 -4.41 38.60
CA GLU A 246 18.43 -3.38 39.63
C GLU A 246 18.10 -2.03 39.00
N LEU A 247 16.96 -1.45 39.41
CA LEU A 247 16.48 -0.16 38.96
C LEU A 247 16.31 0.77 40.16
N ASN A 248 17.05 1.86 40.18
CA ASN A 248 17.05 2.89 41.22
C ASN A 248 16.78 4.26 40.59
N ASP A 249 15.84 5.02 41.15
CA ASP A 249 15.53 6.39 40.71
C ASP A 249 15.37 6.50 39.19
N VAL A 250 14.37 5.80 38.64
CA VAL A 250 14.23 5.61 37.19
C VAL A 250 13.85 6.90 36.46
N ALA A 251 14.57 7.20 35.38
CA ALA A 251 14.19 8.19 34.39
C ALA A 251 13.73 7.51 33.10
N PHE A 252 12.47 7.74 32.70
CA PHE A 252 11.98 7.29 31.41
C PHE A 252 12.54 8.16 30.28
N VAL A 253 13.25 7.53 29.35
CA VAL A 253 13.79 8.18 28.14
C VAL A 253 12.97 7.71 26.95
N GLU A 254 12.02 8.51 26.50
CA GLU A 254 11.24 8.22 25.30
C GLU A 254 12.11 8.34 24.04
N ARG A 255 12.07 7.32 23.18
CA ARG A 255 12.84 7.26 21.94
C ARG A 255 11.96 7.62 20.76
N GLU A 256 12.23 8.78 20.17
CA GLU A 256 11.52 9.27 18.99
C GLU A 256 12.07 8.64 17.71
N GLN A 257 11.16 8.37 16.77
CA GLN A 257 11.49 7.85 15.46
C GLN A 257 12.28 8.89 14.65
N ASP A 258 13.46 8.51 14.16
CA ASP A 258 14.36 9.42 13.46
C ASP A 258 14.00 9.62 11.97
N TRP A 259 14.74 10.52 11.31
CA TRP A 259 14.56 10.80 9.88
C TRP A 259 14.75 9.54 9.02
N ARG A 260 15.62 8.62 9.45
CA ARG A 260 15.91 7.38 8.73
C ARG A 260 14.72 6.43 8.81
N PHE A 261 14.12 6.27 9.99
CA PHE A 261 12.84 5.56 10.13
C PHE A 261 11.77 6.20 9.24
N SER A 262 11.65 7.53 9.27
CA SER A 262 10.68 8.25 8.44
C SER A 262 10.89 8.01 6.94
N LEU A 263 12.14 8.04 6.47
CA LEU A 263 12.48 7.75 5.07
C LEU A 263 12.17 6.29 4.71
N LEU A 264 12.62 5.35 5.54
CA LEU A 264 12.42 3.92 5.29
C LEU A 264 10.93 3.57 5.30
N SER A 265 10.16 4.08 6.27
CA SER A 265 8.71 3.85 6.36
C SER A 265 7.96 4.35 5.13
N VAL A 266 8.36 5.50 4.56
CA VAL A 266 7.83 6.01 3.30
C VAL A 266 8.17 5.11 2.13
N ILE A 267 9.44 4.69 2.00
CA ILE A 267 9.89 3.82 0.90
C ILE A 267 9.29 2.42 1.00
N THR A 268 9.07 1.90 2.21
CA THR A 268 8.46 0.58 2.42
C THR A 268 6.93 0.61 2.38
N ASN A 269 6.31 1.77 2.13
CA ASN A 269 4.85 1.86 2.04
C ASN A 269 4.36 1.41 0.65
N PRO A 270 3.48 0.39 0.56
CA PRO A 270 2.84 -0.07 -0.67
C PRO A 270 2.29 1.04 -1.58
N ASN A 271 1.59 2.00 -0.98
CA ASN A 271 0.93 3.08 -1.71
C ASN A 271 1.94 4.05 -2.31
N VAL A 272 3.00 4.36 -1.56
CA VAL A 272 4.07 5.24 -2.03
C VAL A 272 4.85 4.54 -3.15
N ALA A 273 5.20 3.27 -2.97
CA ALA A 273 5.87 2.47 -4.00
C ALA A 273 5.05 2.44 -5.30
N TYR A 274 3.73 2.23 -5.19
CA TYR A 274 2.80 2.23 -6.31
C TYR A 274 2.71 3.61 -6.99
N ILE A 275 2.59 4.70 -6.23
CA ILE A 275 2.57 6.06 -6.79
C ILE A 275 3.90 6.39 -7.49
N LEU A 276 5.04 6.07 -6.87
CA LEU A 276 6.37 6.26 -7.46
C LEU A 276 6.52 5.47 -8.76
N MET A 277 6.02 4.24 -8.80
CA MET A 277 6.00 3.42 -10.01
C MET A 277 5.21 4.11 -11.13
N LEU A 278 4.00 4.60 -10.84
CA LEU A 278 3.17 5.29 -11.85
C LEU A 278 3.81 6.59 -12.33
N ILE A 279 4.31 7.43 -11.41
CA ILE A 279 5.04 8.65 -11.77
C ILE A 279 6.26 8.30 -12.62
N GLY A 280 6.97 7.22 -12.26
CA GLY A 280 8.11 6.70 -13.00
C GLY A 280 7.76 6.34 -14.43
N ILE A 281 6.73 5.51 -14.61
CA ILE A 281 6.26 5.06 -15.93
C ILE A 281 5.74 6.23 -16.76
N TYR A 282 4.87 7.08 -16.20
CA TYR A 282 4.32 8.23 -16.94
C TYR A 282 5.39 9.28 -17.26
N GLY A 283 6.36 9.52 -16.39
CA GLY A 283 7.48 10.44 -16.65
C GLY A 283 8.34 9.98 -17.83
N LEU A 284 8.65 8.69 -17.91
CA LEU A 284 9.35 8.10 -19.06
C LEU A 284 8.52 8.16 -20.34
N LEU A 285 7.21 7.89 -20.27
CA LEU A 285 6.31 8.01 -21.42
C LEU A 285 6.26 9.44 -21.97
N LEU A 286 6.21 10.45 -21.10
CA LEU A 286 6.18 11.86 -21.50
C LEU A 286 7.49 12.30 -22.16
N GLU A 287 8.64 11.84 -21.66
CA GLU A 287 9.95 12.10 -22.29
C GLU A 287 10.03 11.47 -23.69
N PHE A 288 9.50 10.25 -23.86
CA PHE A 288 9.48 9.58 -25.17
C PHE A 288 8.54 10.27 -26.17
N TYR A 289 7.41 10.81 -25.68
CA TYR A 289 6.44 11.52 -26.54
C TYR A 289 6.88 12.95 -26.89
N ASN A 290 7.52 13.66 -25.96
CA ASN A 290 8.06 15.00 -26.18
C ASN A 290 9.58 15.02 -25.91
N PRO A 291 10.41 14.52 -26.85
CA PRO A 291 11.86 14.53 -26.66
C PRO A 291 12.39 15.95 -26.50
N GLY A 292 13.24 16.19 -25.49
CA GLY A 292 14.08 17.39 -25.45
C GLY A 292 14.07 18.23 -24.17
N VAL A 293 13.21 17.91 -23.18
CA VAL A 293 13.22 18.59 -21.87
C VAL A 293 14.08 17.83 -20.84
N GLY A 294 14.16 16.49 -20.94
CA GLY A 294 14.93 15.63 -20.04
C GLY A 294 14.38 15.52 -18.61
N LEU A 295 13.68 16.55 -18.11
CA LEU A 295 13.17 16.61 -16.75
C LEU A 295 12.15 15.50 -16.43
N PRO A 296 11.11 15.23 -17.26
CA PRO A 296 10.22 14.10 -17.03
C PRO A 296 10.94 12.75 -17.06
N GLY A 297 11.93 12.60 -17.95
CA GLY A 297 12.72 11.37 -18.06
C GLY A 297 13.60 11.11 -16.84
N VAL A 298 14.32 12.12 -16.34
CA VAL A 298 15.17 12.01 -15.14
C VAL A 298 14.33 11.77 -13.90
N LEU A 299 13.27 12.55 -13.70
CA LEU A 299 12.35 12.37 -12.57
C LEU A 299 11.70 11.00 -12.62
N GLY A 300 11.23 10.58 -13.80
CA GLY A 300 10.62 9.28 -14.03
C GLY A 300 11.60 8.13 -13.72
N GLY A 301 12.84 8.23 -14.20
CA GLY A 301 13.89 7.25 -13.91
C GLY A 301 14.19 7.10 -12.42
N ILE A 302 14.34 8.21 -11.69
CA ILE A 302 14.56 8.19 -10.23
C ILE A 302 13.37 7.55 -9.52
N CYS A 303 12.15 7.98 -9.84
CA CYS A 303 10.94 7.41 -9.25
C CYS A 303 10.81 5.91 -9.53
N LEU A 304 11.17 5.45 -10.72
CA LEU A 304 11.09 4.04 -11.09
C LEU A 304 12.16 3.20 -10.35
N VAL A 305 13.38 3.70 -10.19
CA VAL A 305 14.42 3.02 -9.40
C VAL A 305 14.02 2.92 -7.94
N LEU A 306 13.49 4.00 -7.36
CA LEU A 306 12.98 3.99 -5.98
C LEU A 306 11.80 3.02 -5.82
N ALA A 307 10.86 3.03 -6.77
CA ALA A 307 9.75 2.09 -6.77
C ALA A 307 10.24 0.64 -6.88
N MET A 308 11.21 0.33 -7.74
CA MET A 308 11.78 -1.01 -7.84
C MET A 308 12.44 -1.46 -6.53
N TYR A 309 13.16 -0.57 -5.85
CA TYR A 309 13.74 -0.85 -4.54
C TYR A 309 12.66 -1.14 -3.49
N SER A 310 11.59 -0.35 -3.45
CA SER A 310 10.43 -0.59 -2.59
C SER A 310 9.75 -1.93 -2.90
N LEU A 311 9.51 -2.20 -4.19
CA LEU A 311 8.86 -3.42 -4.67
C LEU A 311 9.70 -4.68 -4.37
N GLN A 312 11.03 -4.56 -4.25
CA GLN A 312 11.89 -5.67 -3.83
C GLN A 312 11.70 -6.03 -2.35
N MET A 313 11.40 -5.05 -1.50
CA MET A 313 11.13 -5.27 -0.07
C MET A 313 9.70 -5.75 0.20
N LEU A 314 8.82 -5.65 -0.81
CA LEU A 314 7.42 -6.00 -0.73
C LEU A 314 7.16 -7.32 -1.48
N PRO A 315 6.16 -8.09 -1.05
CA PRO A 315 5.79 -9.36 -1.68
C PRO A 315 4.97 -9.08 -2.95
N VAL A 316 5.66 -8.71 -4.03
CA VAL A 316 5.02 -8.29 -5.27
C VAL A 316 4.71 -9.48 -6.17
N SER A 317 3.48 -9.53 -6.68
CA SER A 317 3.08 -10.47 -7.71
C SER A 317 3.61 -10.02 -9.08
N TYR A 318 4.51 -10.82 -9.68
CA TYR A 318 4.99 -10.56 -11.03
C TYR A 318 3.88 -10.59 -12.08
N ALA A 319 2.81 -11.39 -11.85
CA ALA A 319 1.65 -11.41 -12.72
C ALA A 319 0.88 -10.08 -12.65
N GLY A 320 0.68 -9.55 -11.44
CA GLY A 320 0.06 -8.23 -11.23
C GLY A 320 0.87 -7.12 -11.91
N LEU A 321 2.19 -7.11 -11.70
CA LEU A 321 3.11 -6.16 -12.33
C LEU A 321 3.06 -6.22 -13.86
N ALA A 322 3.13 -7.42 -14.44
CA ALA A 322 3.05 -7.61 -15.88
C ALA A 322 1.71 -7.10 -16.45
N LEU A 323 0.61 -7.33 -15.72
CA LEU A 323 -0.72 -6.90 -16.15
C LEU A 323 -0.90 -5.37 -16.06
N ILE A 324 -0.27 -4.70 -15.08
CA ILE A 324 -0.20 -3.23 -15.02
C ILE A 324 0.56 -2.68 -16.22
N LEU A 325 1.74 -3.22 -16.51
CA LEU A 325 2.56 -2.79 -17.64
C LEU A 325 1.82 -2.99 -18.97
N LEU A 326 1.14 -4.13 -19.13
CA LEU A 326 0.27 -4.39 -20.28
C LEU A 326 -0.88 -3.37 -20.35
N GLY A 327 -1.55 -3.09 -19.24
CA GLY A 327 -2.65 -2.12 -19.17
C GLY A 327 -2.22 -0.73 -19.61
N ILE A 328 -1.07 -0.25 -19.10
CA ILE A 328 -0.49 1.03 -19.51
C ILE A 328 -0.11 1.00 -20.99
N ALA A 329 0.53 -0.06 -21.49
CA ALA A 329 0.90 -0.18 -22.89
C ALA A 329 -0.33 -0.13 -23.82
N LEU A 330 -1.43 -0.77 -23.46
CA LEU A 330 -2.69 -0.73 -24.21
C LEU A 330 -3.32 0.67 -24.17
N MET A 331 -3.32 1.34 -23.03
CA MET A 331 -3.79 2.74 -22.92
C MET A 331 -2.97 3.69 -23.79
N VAL A 332 -1.64 3.50 -23.85
CA VAL A 332 -0.76 4.26 -24.72
C VAL A 332 -1.01 3.94 -26.20
N ALA A 333 -1.21 2.66 -26.55
CA ALA A 333 -1.52 2.26 -27.91
C ALA A 333 -2.80 2.90 -28.45
N GLU A 334 -3.84 3.05 -27.62
CA GLU A 334 -5.06 3.79 -27.98
C GLU A 334 -4.78 5.25 -28.33
N ALA A 335 -3.84 5.90 -27.65
CA ALA A 335 -3.49 7.30 -27.89
C ALA A 335 -2.82 7.51 -29.26
N PHE A 336 -2.06 6.53 -29.76
CA PHE A 336 -1.41 6.58 -31.08
C PHE A 336 -2.29 6.05 -32.21
N SER A 337 -3.10 5.04 -31.92
CA SER A 337 -4.01 4.41 -32.89
C SER A 337 -5.42 4.36 -32.30
N PRO A 338 -6.21 5.45 -32.42
CA PRO A 338 -7.56 5.53 -31.85
C PRO A 338 -8.44 4.40 -32.41
N SER A 339 -8.66 3.36 -31.61
CA SER A 339 -9.27 2.08 -32.00
C SER A 339 -10.74 1.98 -31.58
N PHE A 340 -11.41 3.12 -31.44
CA PHE A 340 -12.75 3.25 -30.86
C PHE A 340 -12.80 2.91 -29.35
N GLY A 341 -11.69 3.07 -28.63
CA GLY A 341 -11.63 2.88 -27.18
C GLY A 341 -11.45 1.44 -26.72
N ILE A 342 -11.23 0.48 -27.62
CA ILE A 342 -11.03 -0.94 -27.26
C ILE A 342 -9.74 -1.12 -26.48
N PHE A 343 -8.61 -0.58 -26.97
CA PHE A 343 -7.34 -0.65 -26.25
C PHE A 343 -7.36 0.20 -24.98
N GLY A 344 -8.07 1.33 -24.99
CA GLY A 344 -8.25 2.18 -23.81
C GLY A 344 -8.98 1.47 -22.67
N LEU A 345 -10.17 0.92 -22.92
CA LEU A 345 -10.97 0.23 -21.92
C LEU A 345 -10.33 -1.10 -21.49
N GLY A 346 -9.81 -1.88 -22.43
CA GLY A 346 -9.06 -3.09 -22.12
C GLY A 346 -7.81 -2.81 -21.29
N GLY A 347 -7.12 -1.71 -21.58
CA GLY A 347 -5.97 -1.24 -20.82
C GLY A 347 -6.32 -0.85 -19.39
N VAL A 348 -7.41 -0.11 -19.16
CA VAL A 348 -7.89 0.22 -17.81
C VAL A 348 -8.30 -1.02 -17.04
N ALA A 349 -8.97 -1.98 -17.68
CA ALA A 349 -9.37 -3.23 -17.05
C ALA A 349 -8.14 -4.06 -16.62
N ALA A 350 -7.17 -4.23 -17.52
CA ALA A 350 -5.91 -4.90 -17.22
C ALA A 350 -5.13 -4.16 -16.11
N PHE A 351 -5.02 -2.84 -16.19
CA PHE A 351 -4.38 -2.01 -15.18
C PHE A 351 -5.03 -2.19 -13.80
N SER A 352 -6.36 -2.14 -13.73
CA SER A 352 -7.10 -2.26 -12.46
C SER A 352 -6.94 -3.64 -11.84
N LEU A 353 -7.10 -4.70 -12.66
CA LEU A 353 -6.91 -6.08 -12.20
C LEU A 353 -5.46 -6.33 -11.78
N GLY A 354 -4.49 -5.82 -12.54
CA GLY A 354 -3.08 -5.93 -12.23
C GLY A 354 -2.71 -5.22 -10.94
N SER A 355 -3.30 -4.04 -10.70
CA SER A 355 -3.10 -3.25 -9.47
C SER A 355 -3.64 -3.95 -8.23
N ILE A 356 -4.80 -4.60 -8.34
CA ILE A 356 -5.37 -5.42 -7.26
C ILE A 356 -4.46 -6.63 -7.00
N MET A 357 -3.96 -7.28 -8.05
CA MET A 357 -3.09 -8.45 -7.94
C MET A 357 -1.65 -8.11 -7.53
N LEU A 358 -1.21 -6.85 -7.64
CA LEU A 358 0.20 -6.46 -7.46
C LEU A 358 0.71 -6.79 -6.06
N MET A 359 -0.12 -6.58 -5.04
CA MET A 359 0.19 -6.86 -3.64
C MET A 359 -0.95 -7.68 -3.02
N ASP A 360 -0.93 -8.98 -3.31
CA ASP A 360 -1.89 -9.95 -2.77
C ASP A 360 -1.39 -10.47 -1.42
N THR A 361 -1.72 -9.75 -0.36
CA THR A 361 -1.32 -10.07 1.02
C THR A 361 -2.49 -9.94 1.99
N GLU A 362 -2.62 -10.91 2.88
CA GLU A 362 -3.61 -10.89 3.97
C GLU A 362 -3.14 -10.06 5.18
N VAL A 363 -1.90 -9.56 5.17
CA VAL A 363 -1.33 -8.79 6.29
C VAL A 363 -1.83 -7.34 6.25
N PRO A 364 -2.54 -6.86 7.29
CA PRO A 364 -2.99 -5.48 7.36
C PRO A 364 -1.82 -4.49 7.27
N GLY A 365 -1.95 -3.48 6.41
CA GLY A 365 -0.93 -2.45 6.20
C GLY A 365 0.06 -2.71 5.07
N TYR A 366 0.10 -3.92 4.50
CA TYR A 366 0.93 -4.26 3.33
C TYR A 366 0.17 -4.28 1.99
N GLN A 367 -1.10 -3.90 2.00
CA GLN A 367 -1.95 -3.80 0.81
C GLN A 367 -1.92 -2.39 0.21
N ILE A 368 -2.13 -2.31 -1.10
CA ILE A 368 -2.42 -1.03 -1.77
C ILE A 368 -3.86 -0.65 -1.43
N ALA A 369 -4.09 0.60 -1.04
CA ALA A 369 -5.40 1.10 -0.69
C ALA A 369 -6.33 1.00 -1.90
N LEU A 370 -7.41 0.23 -1.80
CA LEU A 370 -8.44 0.14 -2.84
C LEU A 370 -8.96 1.51 -3.32
N PRO A 371 -9.17 2.52 -2.43
CA PRO A 371 -9.55 3.86 -2.88
C PRO A 371 -8.52 4.51 -3.82
N LEU A 372 -7.23 4.22 -3.66
CA LEU A 372 -6.17 4.72 -4.54
C LEU A 372 -6.27 4.07 -5.93
N ILE A 373 -6.43 2.74 -5.97
CA ILE A 373 -6.62 2.01 -7.24
C ILE A 373 -7.87 2.52 -7.96
N ILE A 374 -9.01 2.56 -7.26
CA ILE A 374 -10.28 3.05 -7.81
C ILE A 374 -10.14 4.50 -8.29
N GLY A 375 -9.50 5.37 -7.52
CA GLY A 375 -9.28 6.77 -7.89
C GLY A 375 -8.50 6.92 -9.19
N ILE A 376 -7.40 6.18 -9.35
CA ILE A 376 -6.56 6.23 -10.56
C ILE A 376 -7.28 5.57 -11.75
N SER A 377 -7.99 4.47 -11.54
CA SER A 377 -8.78 3.83 -12.59
C SER A 377 -9.91 4.73 -13.07
N LEU A 378 -10.66 5.37 -12.17
CA LEU A 378 -11.73 6.32 -12.52
C LEU A 378 -11.19 7.53 -13.25
N PHE A 379 -10.05 8.08 -12.80
CA PHE A 379 -9.37 9.18 -13.50
C PHE A 379 -8.99 8.77 -14.93
N SER A 380 -8.46 7.55 -15.09
CA SER A 380 -8.08 7.01 -16.40
C SER A 380 -9.29 6.83 -17.33
N VAL A 381 -10.42 6.31 -16.82
CA VAL A 381 -11.68 6.21 -17.58
C VAL A 381 -12.18 7.60 -17.97
N ALA A 382 -12.22 8.55 -17.03
CA ALA A 382 -12.68 9.91 -17.30
C ALA A 382 -11.82 10.59 -18.38
N PHE A 383 -10.50 10.42 -18.31
CA PHE A 383 -9.58 10.92 -19.32
C PHE A 383 -9.86 10.33 -20.71
N ILE A 384 -10.08 9.02 -20.82
CA ILE A 384 -10.44 8.36 -22.09
C ILE A 384 -11.80 8.87 -22.61
N VAL A 385 -12.80 8.99 -21.75
CA VAL A 385 -14.13 9.49 -22.15
C VAL A 385 -14.05 10.93 -22.67
N VAL A 386 -13.31 11.80 -22.00
CA VAL A 386 -13.12 13.19 -22.41
C VAL A 386 -12.39 13.27 -23.75
N THR A 387 -11.31 12.52 -23.93
CA THR A 387 -10.52 12.52 -25.17
C THR A 387 -11.31 11.97 -26.36
N LEU A 388 -12.05 10.86 -26.18
CA LEU A 388 -12.95 10.32 -27.21
C LEU A 388 -14.10 11.28 -27.52
N SER A 389 -14.68 11.92 -26.51
CA SER A 389 -15.73 12.93 -26.70
C SER A 389 -15.23 14.13 -27.49
N MET A 390 -14.01 14.59 -27.19
CA MET A 390 -13.37 15.69 -27.93
C MET A 390 -13.09 15.28 -29.38
N LEU A 391 -12.57 14.08 -29.61
CA LEU A 391 -12.32 13.56 -30.96
C LEU A 391 -13.61 13.42 -31.77
N ALA A 392 -14.68 12.89 -31.16
CA ALA A 392 -15.99 12.78 -31.78
C ALA A 392 -16.56 14.16 -32.16
N ARG A 393 -16.42 15.15 -31.27
CA ARG A 393 -16.82 16.55 -31.54
C ARG A 393 -16.02 17.19 -32.67
N VAL A 394 -14.74 16.85 -32.84
CA VAL A 394 -13.93 17.37 -33.95
C VAL A 394 -14.36 16.72 -35.27
N ARG A 395 -14.61 15.41 -35.28
CA ARG A 395 -15.07 14.69 -36.47
C ARG A 395 -16.47 15.08 -36.91
N SER A 396 -17.33 15.54 -36.01
CA SER A 396 -18.70 15.96 -36.33
C SER A 396 -18.81 17.42 -36.78
N LYS A 397 -17.72 18.20 -36.76
CA LYS A 397 -17.72 19.53 -37.36
C LYS A 397 -17.69 19.42 -38.89
N PRO A 398 -18.60 20.11 -39.61
CA PRO A 398 -18.57 20.12 -41.07
C PRO A 398 -17.24 20.69 -41.55
N VAL A 399 -16.70 20.11 -42.62
CA VAL A 399 -15.43 20.56 -43.24
C VAL A 399 -15.66 21.95 -43.83
N THR A 400 -15.08 22.99 -43.24
CA THR A 400 -15.22 24.38 -43.70
C THR A 400 -14.09 24.82 -44.64
N THR A 401 -13.27 23.89 -45.14
CA THR A 401 -12.12 24.18 -46.02
C THR A 401 -12.07 23.19 -47.18
N GLY A 402 -12.04 23.69 -48.42
CA GLY A 402 -11.94 22.89 -49.65
C GLY A 402 -13.12 23.12 -50.60
N MET A 403 -13.09 22.48 -51.78
CA MET A 403 -14.11 22.60 -52.84
C MET A 403 -15.53 22.25 -52.35
N GLU A 404 -15.65 21.44 -51.32
CA GLU A 404 -16.94 21.00 -50.74
C GLU A 404 -17.61 22.07 -49.87
N ALA A 405 -16.86 23.09 -49.41
CA ALA A 405 -17.42 24.22 -48.65
C ALA A 405 -18.18 25.22 -49.53
N VAL A 406 -18.09 25.09 -50.86
CA VAL A 406 -18.77 25.96 -51.83
C VAL A 406 -20.24 25.59 -51.98
N VAL A 407 -20.64 24.38 -51.58
CA VAL A 407 -22.04 23.91 -51.65
C VAL A 407 -22.86 24.52 -50.51
N GLY A 408 -23.93 25.25 -50.85
CA GLY A 408 -24.76 26.01 -49.92
C GLY A 408 -24.40 27.50 -49.81
N GLU A 409 -23.23 27.91 -50.31
CA GLU A 409 -22.82 29.32 -50.35
C GLU A 409 -23.60 30.13 -51.39
N THR A 410 -23.66 31.44 -51.16
CA THR A 410 -24.31 32.38 -52.07
C THR A 410 -23.29 33.13 -52.92
N GLY A 411 -23.67 33.43 -54.15
CA GLY A 411 -22.81 34.14 -55.09
C GLY A 411 -23.59 34.98 -56.08
N LYS A 412 -22.87 35.58 -57.02
CA LYS A 412 -23.45 36.40 -58.09
C LYS A 412 -23.05 35.88 -59.46
N VAL A 413 -23.99 35.93 -60.40
CA VAL A 413 -23.70 35.62 -61.79
C VAL A 413 -22.80 36.72 -62.37
N VAL A 414 -21.64 36.34 -62.90
CA VAL A 414 -20.69 37.27 -63.52
C VAL A 414 -20.95 37.35 -65.02
N SER A 415 -21.02 36.21 -65.71
CA SER A 415 -21.15 36.16 -67.16
C SER A 415 -21.59 34.80 -67.67
N GLY A 416 -22.50 34.74 -68.64
CA GLY A 416 -22.95 33.49 -69.30
C GLY A 416 -24.11 32.78 -68.57
N PHE A 417 -25.06 32.27 -69.37
CA PHE A 417 -26.31 31.51 -69.15
C PHE A 417 -27.07 31.65 -70.52
N PRO A 418 -28.03 30.81 -70.98
CA PRO A 418 -28.75 29.68 -70.38
C PRO A 418 -27.96 28.37 -70.43
N GLY A 419 -28.15 27.50 -69.43
CA GLY A 419 -27.51 26.18 -69.32
C GLY A 419 -26.13 26.18 -68.64
N ALA A 420 -25.20 27.07 -69.04
CA ALA A 420 -23.88 27.20 -68.43
C ALA A 420 -23.34 28.63 -68.42
N GLY A 421 -22.55 28.98 -67.40
CA GLY A 421 -22.07 30.33 -67.13
C GLY A 421 -20.92 30.39 -66.15
N ARG A 422 -20.57 31.60 -65.70
CA ARG A 422 -19.58 31.87 -64.65
C ARG A 422 -20.21 32.66 -63.51
N VAL A 423 -19.96 32.23 -62.29
CA VAL A 423 -20.47 32.82 -61.06
C VAL A 423 -19.32 33.15 -60.11
N LEU A 424 -19.47 34.20 -59.33
CA LEU A 424 -18.56 34.60 -58.26
C LEU A 424 -19.11 34.07 -56.94
N VAL A 425 -18.43 33.10 -56.34
CA VAL A 425 -18.79 32.48 -55.04
C VAL A 425 -17.55 32.51 -54.15
N ALA A 426 -17.70 32.99 -52.91
CA ALA A 426 -16.60 33.12 -51.94
C ALA A 426 -15.35 33.88 -52.44
N GLY A 427 -15.52 34.81 -53.39
CA GLY A 427 -14.42 35.63 -53.95
C GLY A 427 -13.69 34.99 -55.15
N GLU A 428 -14.09 33.80 -55.59
CA GLU A 428 -13.51 33.09 -56.73
C GLU A 428 -14.53 32.94 -57.87
N ILE A 429 -14.05 32.91 -59.12
CA ILE A 429 -14.90 32.74 -60.31
C ILE A 429 -14.96 31.25 -60.68
N TRP A 430 -16.15 30.68 -60.60
CA TRP A 430 -16.44 29.28 -60.89
C TRP A 430 -17.25 29.14 -62.17
N GLN A 431 -17.05 28.03 -62.90
CA GLN A 431 -18.02 27.63 -63.92
C GLN A 431 -19.27 27.10 -63.24
N ALA A 432 -20.44 27.47 -63.73
CA ALA A 432 -21.71 27.03 -63.17
C ALA A 432 -22.71 26.61 -64.24
N GLN A 433 -23.61 25.70 -63.88
CA GLN A 433 -24.70 25.21 -64.70
C GLN A 433 -26.03 25.47 -63.99
N CYS A 434 -27.05 25.83 -64.78
CA CYS A 434 -28.38 26.11 -64.27
C CYS A 434 -29.44 25.75 -65.31
N THR A 435 -30.50 25.08 -64.87
CA THR A 435 -31.63 24.67 -65.71
C THR A 435 -32.61 25.82 -65.95
N SER A 436 -32.60 26.85 -65.09
CA SER A 436 -33.40 28.06 -65.25
C SER A 436 -32.60 29.19 -65.89
N GLU A 437 -33.29 30.12 -66.56
CA GLU A 437 -32.66 31.32 -67.10
C GLU A 437 -32.21 32.24 -65.96
N LEU A 438 -30.88 32.42 -65.85
CA LEU A 438 -30.27 33.38 -64.93
C LEU A 438 -29.90 34.66 -65.68
N GLN A 439 -29.70 35.77 -64.98
CA GLN A 439 -29.19 37.02 -65.55
C GLN A 439 -27.90 37.47 -64.86
N ALA A 440 -27.06 38.23 -65.57
CA ALA A 440 -25.80 38.74 -65.03
C ALA A 440 -26.10 39.69 -63.87
N GLY A 441 -25.43 39.50 -62.72
CA GLY A 441 -25.68 40.23 -61.49
C GLY A 441 -26.71 39.58 -60.55
N GLN A 442 -27.45 38.56 -60.99
CA GLN A 442 -28.44 37.87 -60.17
C GLN A 442 -27.77 37.05 -59.05
N ASN A 443 -28.40 37.04 -57.87
CA ASN A 443 -27.94 36.23 -56.74
C ASN A 443 -28.30 34.75 -56.95
N ILE A 444 -27.35 33.88 -56.66
CA ILE A 444 -27.50 32.44 -56.80
C ILE A 444 -27.07 31.71 -55.53
N ARG A 445 -27.63 30.52 -55.32
CA ARG A 445 -27.17 29.58 -54.29
C ARG A 445 -26.58 28.36 -54.99
N VAL A 446 -25.42 27.90 -54.50
CA VAL A 446 -24.80 26.67 -55.00
C VAL A 446 -25.53 25.47 -54.39
N THR A 447 -26.10 24.62 -55.23
CA THR A 447 -26.84 23.43 -54.80
C THR A 447 -25.98 22.18 -54.82
N LYS A 448 -25.01 22.11 -55.73
CA LYS A 448 -24.12 20.95 -55.87
C LYS A 448 -22.81 21.36 -56.55
N LEU A 449 -21.73 20.65 -56.25
CA LEU A 449 -20.48 20.73 -57.00
C LEU A 449 -20.27 19.43 -57.77
N THR A 450 -20.09 19.53 -59.09
CA THR A 450 -19.86 18.40 -60.01
C THR A 450 -18.51 18.63 -60.71
N GLY A 451 -17.44 18.01 -60.19
CA GLY A 451 -16.08 18.21 -60.69
C GLY A 451 -15.56 19.62 -60.40
N LEU A 452 -15.32 20.42 -61.44
CA LEU A 452 -14.92 21.84 -61.35
C LEU A 452 -16.06 22.82 -61.72
N SER A 453 -17.30 22.32 -61.83
CA SER A 453 -18.49 23.11 -62.17
C SER A 453 -19.50 23.06 -61.03
N LEU A 454 -20.17 24.19 -60.78
CA LEU A 454 -21.19 24.36 -59.74
C LEU A 454 -22.60 24.26 -60.35
N ASP A 455 -23.48 23.47 -59.76
CA ASP A 455 -24.90 23.57 -60.06
C ASP A 455 -25.48 24.67 -59.16
N VAL A 456 -26.17 25.63 -59.76
CA VAL A 456 -26.66 26.81 -59.06
C VAL A 456 -28.16 27.01 -59.29
N GLU A 457 -28.85 27.54 -58.29
CA GLU A 457 -30.26 27.94 -58.38
C GLU A 457 -30.41 29.44 -58.16
N ALA A 458 -31.43 30.05 -58.78
CA ALA A 458 -31.75 31.45 -58.56
C ALA A 458 -32.25 31.65 -57.13
N LEU A 459 -31.63 32.58 -56.40
CA LEU A 459 -32.23 33.10 -55.18
C LEU A 459 -33.28 34.17 -55.58
N PRO A 460 -34.51 34.10 -55.08
CA PRO A 460 -35.49 35.14 -55.31
C PRO A 460 -35.00 36.47 -54.72
N ASP A 461 -35.03 37.54 -55.52
CA ASP A 461 -34.67 38.87 -55.06
C ASP A 461 -35.64 39.32 -53.95
N GLU A 462 -35.11 39.56 -52.74
CA GLU A 462 -35.87 40.06 -51.58
C GLU A 462 -36.51 41.44 -51.78
N THR A 463 -36.34 42.07 -52.96
CA THR A 463 -36.97 43.36 -53.28
C THR A 463 -38.44 43.31 -53.69
N SER A 464 -39.09 42.13 -53.67
CA SER A 464 -40.51 41.99 -54.07
C SER A 464 -41.51 41.77 -52.91
N SER A 465 -41.08 41.88 -51.65
CA SER A 465 -41.96 41.67 -50.46
C SER A 465 -42.19 42.95 -49.64
N LYS A 466 -42.24 44.11 -50.30
CA LYS A 466 -42.84 45.33 -49.75
C LYS A 466 -43.59 46.07 -50.84
N ILE A 467 -44.84 45.66 -51.08
CA ILE A 467 -46.04 46.41 -51.48
C ILE A 467 -47.04 45.33 -51.91
N GLY A 468 -48.09 45.16 -51.10
CA GLY A 468 -49.14 44.16 -51.25
C GLY A 468 -49.90 44.03 -49.94
#